data_AF-A0A957WE75-F1
#
_entry.id   AF-A0A957WE75-F1
#
_cell.length_a   1.000
_cell.length_b   1.000
_cell.length_c   1.000
_cell.angle_alpha   90.00
_cell.angle_beta   90.00
_cell.angle_gamma   90.00
#
_symmetry.space_group_name_H-M   'P 1'
#
loop_
_entity.id
_entity.type
_entity.pdbx_description
1 polymer ?
#
loop_
_entity_poly.entity_id
_entity_poly.type
_entity_poly.pdbx_seq_one_letter_code
_entity_poly.pdbx_strand_id
1 'polypeptide(L)'
;MSKLKIALIILFPLAFLLACGGIGGDGDSGLTLSDAEDNDVQCASGAVEIDVLYAPESELYLDGEVYDAINRFNQAYMDGRNPITGDPLADGEQPICVKGRPASSGQVAQGIINAIIAPNNSNVAKPTLFSPSVSHWLALVNFQTGRQVFDLADSPPTALAPVVMAIWESRLKAIQEKEGATDVGWEELLRVLNSPKGWADYNIPGNRTTVYYGHTDPFISSTALSTLIAEFYASARENSDDPNFRRLTLEQVNDPDVQQGVRNIEELIRHYSSRTTEFKEYIAQGPNYLDFVALEENDLIFINQGKTIYQPPEKLVALYPKEGTFWHEHPYAIPQADWVTDEQRAAAKVFTEYIRGEEVQQKVLESGFRPVNPSVSVGYPISPELGVDPNQPTTVLEVPDPEVVAQVQSSWQFVKKQADVLLVIDTSGSMQGDKIEQAKTAANVFLDGMPPQNRVGLVIFDSQPQVYDFNL
;
A
#
# COMPACT_ATOMS: atom_id res chain seq x y z
N MET A 1 -39.96 22.02 27.59
CA MET A 1 -38.80 22.76 27.05
C MET A 1 -37.76 21.74 26.59
N SER A 2 -37.72 21.46 25.29
CA SER A 2 -36.84 20.46 24.68
C SER A 2 -35.41 20.98 24.62
N LYS A 3 -34.44 20.16 25.07
CA LYS A 3 -33.02 20.42 24.84
C LYS A 3 -32.63 19.78 23.50
N LEU A 4 -32.38 20.64 22.52
CA LEU A 4 -31.85 20.29 21.21
C LEU A 4 -30.36 19.96 21.37
N LYS A 5 -29.95 18.73 21.07
CA LYS A 5 -28.54 18.36 20.91
C LYS A 5 -28.11 18.80 19.50
N ILE A 6 -27.19 19.76 19.42
CA ILE A 6 -26.53 20.14 18.17
C ILE A 6 -25.35 19.18 17.99
N ALA A 7 -25.42 18.33 16.97
CA ALA A 7 -24.28 17.57 16.48
C ALA A 7 -23.37 18.54 15.72
N LEU A 8 -22.12 18.65 16.15
CA LEU A 8 -21.10 19.45 15.49
C LEU A 8 -20.52 18.58 14.35
N ILE A 9 -21.04 18.74 13.14
CA ILE A 9 -20.43 18.20 11.94
C ILE A 9 -19.25 19.12 11.60
N ILE A 10 -18.04 18.64 11.80
CA ILE A 10 -16.81 19.34 11.37
C ILE A 10 -16.67 19.08 9.87
N LEU A 11 -17.05 20.08 9.07
CA LEU A 11 -16.74 20.15 7.64
C LEU A 11 -15.34 20.76 7.50
N PHE A 12 -14.36 19.96 7.06
CA PHE A 12 -13.07 20.48 6.61
C PHE A 12 -13.22 21.11 5.21
N PRO A 13 -12.55 22.25 4.93
CA PRO A 13 -12.62 22.87 3.62
C PRO A 13 -11.74 22.09 2.63
N LEU A 14 -12.34 21.67 1.52
CA LEU A 14 -11.63 21.21 0.32
C LEU A 14 -10.76 22.36 -0.21
N ALA A 15 -9.44 22.21 -0.15
CA ALA A 15 -8.53 23.14 -0.81
C ALA A 15 -8.56 22.90 -2.33
N PHE A 16 -9.01 23.91 -3.08
CA PHE A 16 -8.92 23.97 -4.54
C PHE A 16 -7.50 24.41 -4.94
N LEU A 17 -6.75 23.56 -5.63
CA LEU A 17 -5.49 23.95 -6.30
C LEU A 17 -5.78 24.21 -7.78
N LEU A 18 -5.54 25.45 -8.20
CA LEU A 18 -5.58 25.91 -9.59
C LEU A 18 -4.23 25.61 -10.26
N ALA A 19 -4.27 24.90 -11.38
CA ALA A 19 -3.10 24.56 -12.18
C ALA A 19 -2.59 25.75 -13.00
N CYS A 20 -1.30 26.06 -12.88
CA CYS A 20 -0.52 26.72 -13.91
C CYS A 20 0.81 25.96 -14.07
N GLY A 21 1.02 25.41 -15.28
CA GLY A 21 2.15 24.53 -15.57
C GLY A 21 3.50 25.23 -15.68
N GLY A 22 4.56 24.46 -15.45
CA GLY A 22 5.93 24.81 -15.82
C GLY A 22 7.00 24.29 -14.86
N ILE A 23 7.60 23.16 -15.26
CA ILE A 23 8.97 22.70 -14.94
C ILE A 23 9.17 22.05 -13.55
N GLY A 24 9.14 20.72 -13.56
CA GLY A 24 10.20 19.87 -13.02
C GLY A 24 10.32 19.73 -11.51
N GLY A 25 9.41 18.95 -10.92
CA GLY A 25 9.46 18.50 -9.54
C GLY A 25 8.13 17.84 -9.19
N ASP A 26 7.95 16.58 -9.60
CA ASP A 26 6.71 15.84 -9.39
C ASP A 26 6.51 15.49 -7.91
N GLY A 27 6.00 16.47 -7.17
CA GLY A 27 5.10 16.25 -6.03
C GLY A 27 3.66 16.11 -6.51
N ASP A 28 3.45 15.38 -7.61
CA ASP A 28 2.11 15.20 -8.19
C ASP A 28 1.29 14.27 -7.28
N SER A 29 0.38 14.85 -6.51
CA SER A 29 -0.71 14.14 -5.84
C SER A 29 -1.80 13.67 -6.83
N GLY A 30 -1.54 13.78 -8.14
CA GLY A 30 -2.36 13.27 -9.22
C GLY A 30 -2.47 11.75 -9.24
N LEU A 31 -3.50 11.27 -9.95
CA LEU A 31 -3.61 9.87 -10.33
C LEU A 31 -2.50 9.57 -11.34
N THR A 32 -1.38 9.05 -10.85
CA THR A 32 -0.31 8.52 -11.69
C THR A 32 -0.71 7.12 -12.14
N LEU A 33 -1.39 7.04 -13.28
CA LEU A 33 -1.48 5.78 -14.03
C LEU A 33 -0.11 5.59 -14.71
N SER A 34 0.45 4.38 -14.69
CA SER A 34 1.71 4.13 -15.39
C SER A 34 1.62 4.61 -16.85
N ASP A 35 2.59 5.41 -17.31
CA ASP A 35 2.79 5.81 -18.70
C ASP A 35 3.24 4.62 -19.59
N ALA A 36 2.83 3.39 -19.25
CA ALA A 36 2.76 2.35 -20.25
C ALA A 36 1.78 2.89 -21.29
N GLU A 37 2.33 3.54 -22.32
CA GLU A 37 1.64 3.89 -23.55
C GLU A 37 0.73 2.71 -23.86
N ASP A 38 -0.57 2.99 -24.03
CA ASP A 38 -1.62 2.02 -24.38
C ASP A 38 -1.02 1.01 -25.39
N ASN A 39 -0.48 -0.10 -24.88
CA ASN A 39 0.58 -0.86 -25.55
C ASN A 39 -0.12 -1.68 -26.62
N ASP A 40 -0.39 -1.07 -27.78
CA ASP A 40 -1.05 -1.61 -28.98
C ASP A 40 -1.87 -2.88 -28.70
N VAL A 41 -2.82 -2.80 -27.75
CA VAL A 41 -3.52 -3.97 -27.21
C VAL A 41 -4.33 -4.56 -28.35
N GLN A 42 -3.86 -5.69 -28.89
CA GLN A 42 -4.50 -6.34 -30.02
C GLN A 42 -5.77 -7.02 -29.53
N CYS A 43 -6.90 -6.63 -30.11
CA CYS A 43 -8.21 -7.13 -29.72
C CYS A 43 -9.00 -7.64 -30.91
N ALA A 44 -9.84 -8.64 -30.64
CA ALA A 44 -10.78 -9.17 -31.63
C ALA A 44 -11.78 -8.09 -32.07
N SER A 45 -12.17 -8.12 -33.35
CA SER A 45 -13.15 -7.18 -33.89
C SER A 45 -14.51 -7.32 -33.19
N GLY A 46 -15.10 -6.20 -32.77
CA GLY A 46 -16.40 -6.17 -32.08
C GLY A 46 -16.36 -6.62 -30.61
N ALA A 47 -15.16 -6.71 -30.02
CA ALA A 47 -15.00 -7.08 -28.62
C ALA A 47 -15.63 -6.05 -27.66
N VAL A 48 -16.14 -6.53 -26.52
CA VAL A 48 -16.48 -5.67 -25.39
C VAL A 48 -15.18 -5.26 -24.70
N GLU A 49 -14.91 -3.96 -24.66
CA GLU A 49 -13.73 -3.42 -23.98
C GLU A 49 -14.00 -3.23 -22.49
N ILE A 50 -13.11 -3.78 -21.65
CA ILE A 50 -13.09 -3.57 -20.22
C ILE A 50 -11.71 -3.07 -19.77
N ASP A 51 -11.72 -2.07 -18.88
CA ASP A 51 -10.52 -1.53 -18.25
C ASP A 51 -10.37 -2.06 -16.83
N VAL A 52 -9.18 -2.58 -16.51
CA VAL A 52 -8.81 -3.06 -15.17
C VAL A 52 -7.72 -2.17 -14.59
N LEU A 53 -7.99 -1.54 -13.46
CA LEU A 53 -6.96 -0.88 -12.64
C LEU A 53 -6.62 -1.80 -11.48
N TYR A 54 -5.35 -2.23 -11.39
CA TYR A 54 -4.91 -3.23 -10.44
C TYR A 54 -3.70 -2.76 -9.62
N ALA A 55 -3.55 -3.33 -8.42
CA ALA A 55 -2.41 -3.05 -7.56
C ALA A 55 -1.08 -3.48 -8.22
N PRO A 56 0.00 -2.70 -8.14
CA PRO A 56 1.25 -2.98 -8.89
C PRO A 56 1.83 -4.37 -8.66
N GLU A 57 1.62 -4.97 -7.49
CA GLU A 57 2.09 -6.31 -7.16
C GLU A 57 1.45 -7.40 -8.07
N SER A 58 0.23 -7.16 -8.56
CA SER A 58 -0.47 -8.06 -9.49
C SER A 58 0.10 -8.05 -10.90
N GLU A 59 0.92 -7.05 -11.26
CA GLU A 59 1.52 -6.92 -12.60
C GLU A 59 2.28 -8.19 -12.98
N LEU A 60 2.96 -8.84 -12.03
CA LEU A 60 3.76 -10.07 -12.22
C LEU A 60 3.03 -11.16 -13.01
N TYR A 61 1.71 -11.32 -12.81
CA TYR A 61 0.90 -12.35 -13.48
C TYR A 61 -0.16 -11.78 -14.44
N LEU A 62 -0.46 -10.48 -14.38
CA LEU A 62 -1.45 -9.86 -15.26
C LEU A 62 -0.86 -9.38 -16.59
N ASP A 63 0.31 -8.73 -16.54
CA ASP A 63 0.98 -8.10 -17.69
C ASP A 63 2.51 -8.12 -17.48
N GLY A 64 3.03 -9.22 -16.92
CA GLY A 64 4.37 -9.26 -16.32
C GLY A 64 5.24 -10.42 -16.80
N GLU A 65 6.45 -10.46 -16.25
CA GLU A 65 7.49 -11.40 -16.66
C GLU A 65 7.18 -12.87 -16.32
N VAL A 66 6.35 -13.14 -15.30
CA VAL A 66 5.98 -14.51 -14.91
C VAL A 66 4.84 -15.02 -15.81
N TYR A 67 3.82 -14.19 -15.97
CA TYR A 67 2.69 -14.48 -16.85
C TYR A 67 2.03 -13.20 -17.31
N ASP A 68 1.42 -13.30 -18.48
CA ASP A 68 0.72 -12.21 -19.15
C ASP A 68 -0.71 -12.69 -19.40
N ALA A 69 -1.50 -12.71 -18.33
CA ALA A 69 -2.87 -13.19 -18.35
C ALA A 69 -3.74 -12.36 -19.29
N ILE A 70 -3.51 -11.04 -19.34
CA ILE A 70 -4.30 -10.11 -20.15
C ILE A 70 -4.10 -10.40 -21.63
N ASN A 71 -2.85 -10.45 -22.12
CA ASN A 71 -2.64 -10.68 -23.55
C ASN A 71 -3.03 -12.10 -23.95
N ARG A 72 -2.87 -13.10 -23.09
CA ARG A 72 -3.33 -14.47 -23.38
C ARG A 72 -4.84 -14.57 -23.47
N PHE A 73 -5.56 -13.89 -22.60
CA PHE A 73 -7.02 -13.81 -22.65
C PHE A 73 -7.50 -13.14 -23.95
N ASN A 74 -6.90 -11.98 -24.29
CA ASN A 74 -7.22 -11.24 -25.52
C ASN A 74 -6.88 -12.06 -26.77
N GLN A 75 -5.72 -12.72 -26.78
CA GLN A 75 -5.27 -13.56 -27.90
C GLN A 75 -6.19 -14.76 -28.13
N ALA A 76 -6.69 -15.40 -27.06
CA ALA A 76 -7.63 -16.52 -27.20
C ALA A 76 -8.89 -16.09 -27.97
N TYR A 77 -9.43 -14.91 -27.65
CA TYR A 77 -10.56 -14.34 -28.39
C TYR A 77 -10.20 -13.98 -29.84
N MET A 78 -9.01 -13.45 -30.10
CA MET A 78 -8.53 -13.19 -31.47
C MET A 78 -8.41 -14.47 -32.30
N ASP A 79 -8.03 -15.58 -31.66
CA ASP A 79 -7.93 -16.89 -32.29
C ASP A 79 -9.30 -17.60 -32.43
N GLY A 80 -10.39 -16.93 -32.05
CA GLY A 80 -11.74 -17.47 -32.12
C GLY A 80 -11.97 -18.59 -31.10
N ARG A 81 -11.34 -18.50 -29.92
CA ARG A 81 -11.49 -19.46 -28.82
C ARG A 81 -11.96 -18.81 -27.54
N ASN A 82 -12.69 -19.57 -26.73
CA ASN A 82 -13.06 -19.17 -25.38
C ASN A 82 -11.83 -19.34 -24.45
N PRO A 83 -11.41 -18.30 -23.72
CA PRO A 83 -10.19 -18.33 -22.90
C PRO A 83 -10.26 -19.24 -21.67
N ILE A 84 -11.45 -19.64 -21.23
CA ILE A 84 -11.65 -20.48 -20.05
C ILE A 84 -11.67 -21.96 -20.44
N THR A 85 -12.36 -22.30 -21.53
CA THR A 85 -12.55 -23.69 -21.97
C THR A 85 -11.53 -24.14 -23.01
N GLY A 86 -10.97 -23.20 -23.78
CA GLY A 86 -10.11 -23.49 -24.93
C GLY A 86 -10.86 -23.94 -26.19
N ASP A 87 -12.18 -24.08 -26.11
CA ASP A 87 -13.04 -24.47 -27.23
C ASP A 87 -13.21 -23.32 -28.23
N PRO A 88 -13.56 -23.60 -29.50
CA PRO A 88 -13.99 -22.55 -30.44
C PRO A 88 -15.15 -21.74 -29.86
N LEU A 89 -15.16 -20.42 -30.13
CA LEU A 89 -16.24 -19.54 -29.67
C LEU A 89 -17.61 -20.06 -30.13
N ALA A 90 -18.57 -20.07 -29.21
CA ALA A 90 -19.92 -20.46 -29.53
C ALA A 90 -20.59 -19.43 -30.47
N ASP A 91 -21.61 -19.86 -31.21
CA ASP A 91 -22.40 -18.97 -32.06
C ASP A 91 -23.01 -17.83 -31.22
N GLY A 92 -22.60 -16.58 -31.50
CA GLY A 92 -23.06 -15.39 -30.77
C GLY A 92 -22.31 -15.09 -29.47
N GLU A 93 -21.26 -15.86 -29.15
CA GLU A 93 -20.34 -15.51 -28.06
C GLU A 93 -19.56 -14.25 -28.45
N GLN A 94 -19.71 -13.19 -27.64
CA GLN A 94 -19.07 -11.91 -27.92
C GLN A 94 -17.63 -11.92 -27.39
N PRO A 95 -16.63 -11.56 -28.22
CA PRO A 95 -15.26 -11.42 -27.75
C PRO A 95 -15.11 -10.35 -26.67
N ILE A 96 -14.10 -10.49 -25.81
CA ILE A 96 -13.77 -9.52 -24.76
C ILE A 96 -12.34 -9.02 -24.99
N CYS A 97 -12.13 -7.73 -24.77
CA CYS A 97 -10.84 -7.05 -24.84
C CYS A 97 -10.55 -6.41 -23.48
N VAL A 98 -9.46 -6.84 -22.84
CA VAL A 98 -9.06 -6.37 -21.52
C VAL A 98 -7.87 -5.43 -21.66
N LYS A 99 -7.98 -4.24 -21.07
CA LYS A 99 -6.89 -3.27 -20.94
C LYS A 99 -6.54 -3.12 -19.46
N GLY A 100 -5.31 -3.47 -19.10
CA GLY A 100 -4.85 -3.44 -17.71
C GLY A 100 -3.83 -2.35 -17.46
N ARG A 101 -3.92 -1.67 -16.31
CA ARG A 101 -2.88 -0.72 -15.88
C ARG A 101 -2.61 -0.87 -14.38
N PRO A 102 -1.33 -0.99 -13.96
CA PRO A 102 -0.97 -0.93 -12.56
C PRO A 102 -1.15 0.50 -12.02
N ALA A 103 -1.72 0.60 -10.82
CA ALA A 103 -1.84 1.87 -10.11
C ALA A 103 -2.01 1.61 -8.61
N SER A 104 -1.56 2.57 -7.80
CA SER A 104 -1.69 2.42 -6.36
C SER A 104 -3.15 2.35 -5.91
N SER A 105 -3.47 1.40 -5.03
CA SER A 105 -4.84 1.12 -4.60
C SER A 105 -5.54 2.36 -4.01
N GLY A 106 -4.85 3.14 -3.18
CA GLY A 106 -5.41 4.35 -2.60
C GLY A 106 -5.62 5.48 -3.60
N GLN A 107 -4.71 5.63 -4.59
CA GLN A 107 -4.89 6.61 -5.67
C GLN A 107 -6.11 6.26 -6.53
N VAL A 108 -6.27 4.99 -6.92
CA VAL A 108 -7.43 4.54 -7.70
C VAL A 108 -8.72 4.70 -6.90
N ALA A 109 -8.73 4.29 -5.62
CA ALA A 109 -9.87 4.50 -4.74
C ALA A 109 -10.29 5.97 -4.67
N GLN A 110 -9.34 6.88 -4.44
CA GLN A 110 -9.59 8.32 -4.42
C GLN A 110 -10.09 8.83 -5.78
N GLY A 111 -9.55 8.31 -6.88
CA GLY A 111 -10.03 8.62 -8.24
C GLY A 111 -11.48 8.22 -8.48
N ILE A 112 -11.89 7.05 -7.99
CA ILE A 112 -13.27 6.57 -8.09
C ILE A 112 -14.19 7.42 -7.21
N ILE A 113 -13.76 7.76 -5.99
CA ILE A 113 -14.49 8.69 -5.12
C ILE A 113 -14.70 10.02 -5.84
N ASN A 114 -13.64 10.62 -6.38
CA ASN A 114 -13.70 11.85 -7.14
C ASN A 114 -14.65 11.75 -8.34
N ALA A 115 -14.63 10.64 -9.08
CA ALA A 115 -15.54 10.42 -10.22
C ALA A 115 -17.02 10.47 -9.81
N ILE A 116 -17.34 10.16 -8.56
CA ILE A 116 -18.70 10.09 -8.03
C ILE A 116 -19.12 11.42 -7.37
N ILE A 117 -18.29 11.97 -6.49
CA ILE A 117 -18.68 13.13 -5.66
C ILE A 117 -18.15 14.47 -6.20
N ALA A 118 -17.13 14.44 -7.06
CA ALA A 118 -16.49 15.63 -7.63
C ALA A 118 -16.07 15.38 -9.10
N PRO A 119 -17.01 15.07 -10.02
CA PRO A 119 -16.69 14.54 -11.36
C PRO A 119 -15.91 15.51 -12.26
N ASN A 120 -15.83 16.80 -11.92
CA ASN A 120 -15.02 17.80 -12.62
C ASN A 120 -13.57 17.88 -12.10
N ASN A 121 -13.19 17.04 -11.13
CA ASN A 121 -11.81 16.93 -10.66
C ASN A 121 -10.93 16.39 -11.80
N SER A 122 -9.70 16.88 -11.92
CA SER A 122 -8.73 16.36 -12.90
C SER A 122 -8.29 14.93 -12.59
N ASN A 123 -8.39 14.52 -11.33
CA ASN A 123 -7.95 13.22 -10.82
C ASN A 123 -9.16 12.31 -10.58
N VAL A 124 -9.76 11.80 -11.66
CA VAL A 124 -10.86 10.83 -11.62
C VAL A 124 -10.43 9.49 -12.22
N ALA A 125 -10.95 8.39 -11.69
CA ALA A 125 -10.78 7.05 -12.24
C ALA A 125 -12.16 6.41 -12.48
N LYS A 126 -12.35 5.83 -13.67
CA LYS A 126 -13.61 5.19 -14.09
C LYS A 126 -13.35 3.79 -14.67
N PRO A 127 -12.74 2.87 -13.89
CA PRO A 127 -12.47 1.53 -14.38
C PRO A 127 -13.76 0.73 -14.58
N THR A 128 -13.69 -0.30 -15.43
CA THR A 128 -14.68 -1.38 -15.44
C THR A 128 -14.45 -2.34 -14.28
N LEU A 129 -13.19 -2.59 -13.93
CA LEU A 129 -12.78 -3.44 -12.84
C LEU A 129 -11.71 -2.74 -11.99
N PHE A 130 -11.88 -2.77 -10.68
CA PHE A 130 -10.87 -2.32 -9.73
C PHE A 130 -10.37 -3.53 -8.93
N SER A 131 -9.06 -3.73 -8.93
CA SER A 131 -8.36 -4.77 -8.16
C SER A 131 -7.36 -4.15 -7.19
N PRO A 132 -7.81 -3.57 -6.06
CA PRO A 132 -6.88 -3.15 -5.00
C PRO A 132 -6.19 -4.35 -4.38
N SER A 133 -5.09 -4.17 -3.64
CA SER A 133 -4.47 -5.29 -2.91
C SER A 133 -5.39 -5.86 -1.82
N VAL A 134 -6.25 -5.03 -1.24
CA VAL A 134 -7.14 -5.38 -0.13
C VAL A 134 -8.50 -4.69 -0.22
N SER A 135 -9.58 -5.38 0.16
CA SER A 135 -10.97 -4.90 0.07
C SER A 135 -11.31 -3.70 0.95
N HIS A 136 -10.43 -3.30 1.88
CA HIS A 136 -10.67 -2.14 2.74
C HIS A 136 -10.81 -0.86 1.92
N TRP A 137 -10.12 -0.78 0.77
CA TRP A 137 -10.28 0.31 -0.20
C TRP A 137 -11.68 0.37 -0.81
N LEU A 138 -12.26 -0.78 -1.15
CA LEU A 138 -13.63 -0.85 -1.68
C LEU A 138 -14.64 -0.35 -0.64
N ALA A 139 -14.43 -0.73 0.62
CA ALA A 139 -15.27 -0.32 1.74
C ALA A 139 -15.13 1.18 2.05
N LEU A 140 -13.91 1.73 1.96
CA LEU A 140 -13.64 3.16 2.08
C LEU A 140 -14.30 3.96 0.95
N VAL A 141 -14.26 3.50 -0.30
CA VAL A 141 -14.97 4.15 -1.41
C VAL A 141 -16.47 4.23 -1.11
N ASN A 142 -17.08 3.14 -0.64
CA ASN A 142 -18.49 3.14 -0.28
C ASN A 142 -18.81 4.15 0.83
N PHE A 143 -17.99 4.15 1.88
CA PHE A 143 -18.14 5.03 3.03
C PHE A 143 -18.02 6.51 2.65
N GLN A 144 -16.94 6.89 1.95
CA GLN A 144 -16.66 8.29 1.60
C GLN A 144 -17.63 8.86 0.56
N THR A 145 -18.17 8.00 -0.32
CA THR A 145 -19.19 8.42 -1.30
C THR A 145 -20.60 8.42 -0.73
N GLY A 146 -20.82 7.77 0.43
CA GLY A 146 -22.14 7.52 1.00
C GLY A 146 -23.03 6.64 0.12
N ARG A 147 -22.43 5.80 -0.74
CA ARG A 147 -23.11 4.96 -1.74
C ARG A 147 -22.53 3.54 -1.72
N GLN A 148 -23.33 2.56 -2.11
CA GLN A 148 -22.82 1.21 -2.37
C GLN A 148 -22.23 1.15 -3.79
N VAL A 149 -21.03 1.68 -3.96
CA VAL A 149 -20.27 1.66 -5.22
C VAL A 149 -19.77 0.24 -5.52
N PHE A 150 -19.30 -0.47 -4.50
CA PHE A 150 -18.86 -1.85 -4.61
C PHE A 150 -19.71 -2.76 -3.72
N ASP A 151 -20.10 -3.90 -4.26
CA ASP A 151 -20.64 -4.99 -3.45
C ASP A 151 -19.48 -5.88 -3.00
N LEU A 152 -19.11 -5.79 -1.71
CA LEU A 152 -18.01 -6.56 -1.14
C LEU A 152 -18.26 -8.07 -1.22
N ALA A 153 -19.53 -8.51 -1.25
CA ALA A 153 -19.87 -9.93 -1.38
C ALA A 153 -19.72 -10.44 -2.83
N ASP A 154 -19.84 -9.56 -3.83
CA ASP A 154 -19.60 -9.83 -5.26
C ASP A 154 -18.22 -9.30 -5.71
N SER A 155 -17.26 -9.24 -4.79
CA SER A 155 -15.86 -8.85 -5.06
C SER A 155 -14.92 -10.02 -4.74
N PRO A 156 -14.92 -11.09 -5.55
CA PRO A 156 -14.17 -12.32 -5.27
C PRO A 156 -12.65 -12.07 -5.20
N PRO A 157 -11.94 -12.74 -4.27
CA PRO A 157 -10.47 -12.68 -4.23
C PRO A 157 -9.87 -13.37 -5.46
N THR A 158 -8.70 -12.90 -5.91
CA THR A 158 -8.00 -13.47 -7.08
C THR A 158 -6.57 -13.92 -6.81
N ALA A 159 -5.96 -13.41 -5.75
CA ALA A 159 -4.66 -13.83 -5.23
C ALA A 159 -4.62 -13.57 -3.73
N LEU A 160 -3.84 -14.30 -2.95
CA LEU A 160 -3.71 -14.09 -1.51
C LEU A 160 -2.24 -13.83 -1.14
N ALA A 161 -1.94 -12.74 -0.44
CA ALA A 161 -0.65 -12.51 0.18
C ALA A 161 -0.86 -11.90 1.57
N PRO A 162 -0.34 -12.49 2.66
CA PRO A 162 -0.40 -11.84 3.95
C PRO A 162 0.57 -10.66 3.99
N VAL A 163 0.23 -9.63 4.76
CA VAL A 163 1.20 -8.58 5.14
C VAL A 163 2.14 -9.15 6.19
N VAL A 164 3.45 -8.95 6.00
CA VAL A 164 4.49 -9.46 6.89
C VAL A 164 5.47 -8.35 7.26
N MET A 165 6.08 -8.47 8.44
CA MET A 165 7.29 -7.71 8.74
C MET A 165 8.47 -8.47 8.16
N ALA A 166 8.96 -8.03 7.00
CA ALA A 166 10.18 -8.56 6.42
C ALA A 166 11.37 -8.11 7.27
N ILE A 167 11.99 -9.05 7.97
CA ILE A 167 13.08 -8.81 8.91
C ILE A 167 14.29 -9.67 8.53
N TRP A 168 15.50 -9.20 8.79
CA TRP A 168 16.70 -10.02 8.59
C TRP A 168 16.70 -11.25 9.49
N GLU A 169 17.09 -12.41 8.96
CA GLU A 169 17.07 -13.67 9.71
C GLU A 169 17.82 -13.61 11.05
N SER A 170 18.98 -12.93 11.08
CA SER A 170 19.79 -12.70 12.28
C SER A 170 19.07 -11.85 13.31
N ARG A 171 18.29 -10.86 12.87
CA ARG A 171 17.51 -9.97 13.73
C ARG A 171 16.35 -10.72 14.37
N LEU A 172 15.60 -11.50 13.59
CA LEU A 172 14.53 -12.32 14.15
C LEU A 172 15.06 -13.35 15.15
N LYS A 173 16.14 -14.06 14.81
CA LYS A 173 16.77 -15.03 15.73
C LYS A 173 17.23 -14.38 17.04
N ALA A 174 17.85 -13.20 16.96
CA ALA A 174 18.32 -12.49 18.14
C ALA A 174 17.17 -12.10 19.08
N ILE A 175 16.00 -11.72 18.54
CA ILE A 175 14.79 -11.48 19.34
C ILE A 175 14.33 -12.78 20.00
N GLN A 176 14.15 -13.85 19.21
CA GLN A 176 13.68 -15.14 19.71
C GLN A 176 14.57 -15.71 20.82
N GLU A 177 15.90 -15.61 20.65
CA GLU A 177 16.88 -16.03 21.66
C GLU A 177 16.80 -15.20 22.95
N LYS A 178 16.55 -13.90 22.83
CA LYS A 178 16.45 -12.99 23.97
C LYS A 178 15.17 -13.20 24.78
N GLU A 179 14.05 -13.35 24.07
CA GLU A 179 12.71 -13.49 24.66
C GLU A 179 12.45 -14.93 25.14
N GLY A 180 13.19 -15.91 24.60
CA GLY A 180 12.96 -17.32 24.88
C GLY A 180 11.66 -17.86 24.30
N ALA A 181 11.14 -17.22 23.25
CA ALA A 181 9.89 -17.56 22.57
C ALA A 181 10.07 -17.56 21.05
N THR A 182 9.33 -18.43 20.35
CA THR A 182 9.33 -18.48 18.88
C THR A 182 8.46 -17.41 18.26
N ASP A 183 7.38 -17.04 18.96
CA ASP A 183 6.35 -16.13 18.46
C ASP A 183 6.77 -14.70 18.79
N VAL A 184 6.95 -13.89 17.75
CA VAL A 184 7.39 -12.49 17.86
C VAL A 184 6.29 -11.61 17.30
N GLY A 185 5.94 -10.56 18.04
CA GLY A 185 4.96 -9.57 17.66
C GLY A 185 5.44 -8.14 17.78
N TRP A 186 4.48 -7.22 17.75
CA TRP A 186 4.73 -5.79 17.94
C TRP A 186 5.34 -5.48 19.32
N GLU A 187 4.92 -6.20 20.35
CA GLU A 187 5.47 -6.05 21.71
C GLU A 187 6.99 -6.29 21.75
N GLU A 188 7.45 -7.39 21.17
CA GLU A 188 8.88 -7.71 21.10
C GLU A 188 9.65 -6.72 20.20
N LEU A 189 9.08 -6.33 19.06
CA LEU A 189 9.69 -5.33 18.19
C LEU A 189 9.88 -3.99 18.93
N LEU A 190 8.87 -3.57 19.72
CA LEU A 190 8.95 -2.40 20.60
C LEU A 190 9.99 -2.56 21.73
N ARG A 191 10.23 -3.77 22.23
CA ARG A 191 11.32 -4.00 23.20
C ARG A 191 12.70 -3.81 22.57
N VAL A 192 12.91 -4.31 21.35
CA VAL A 192 14.19 -4.13 20.63
C VAL A 192 14.45 -2.67 20.36
N LEU A 193 13.39 -1.99 19.97
CA LEU A 193 13.40 -0.60 19.66
C LEU A 193 13.76 0.30 20.84
N ASN A 194 13.09 0.09 21.97
CA ASN A 194 13.29 0.89 23.18
C ASN A 194 14.57 0.50 23.94
N SER A 195 15.35 -0.43 23.39
CA SER A 195 16.64 -0.86 23.94
C SER A 195 17.64 0.29 23.96
N PRO A 196 18.19 0.68 25.12
CA PRO A 196 19.17 1.76 25.21
C PRO A 196 20.44 1.52 24.40
N LYS A 197 20.80 0.25 24.16
CA LYS A 197 21.94 -0.12 23.31
C LYS A 197 21.52 -0.73 21.97
N GLY A 198 20.24 -0.61 21.61
CA GLY A 198 19.67 -1.19 20.40
C GLY A 198 19.95 -2.69 20.33
N TRP A 199 20.44 -3.13 19.17
CA TRP A 199 20.78 -4.51 18.87
C TRP A 199 21.91 -5.10 19.74
N ALA A 200 22.74 -4.28 20.39
CA ALA A 200 23.78 -4.79 21.28
C ALA A 200 23.22 -5.47 22.53
N ASP A 201 22.04 -5.08 23.01
CA ASP A 201 21.36 -5.78 24.12
C ASP A 201 20.74 -7.12 23.68
N TYR A 202 20.68 -7.37 22.37
CA TYR A 202 20.26 -8.60 21.70
C TYR A 202 21.46 -9.37 21.12
N ASN A 203 22.67 -9.16 21.67
CA ASN A 203 23.91 -9.85 21.30
C ASN A 203 24.38 -9.65 19.85
N ILE A 204 23.85 -8.66 19.14
CA ILE A 204 24.35 -8.28 17.82
C ILE A 204 25.42 -7.19 18.00
N PRO A 205 26.68 -7.44 17.61
CA PRO A 205 27.75 -6.46 17.77
C PRO A 205 27.48 -5.18 16.97
N GLY A 206 27.73 -4.03 17.59
CA GLY A 206 27.56 -2.73 16.95
C GLY A 206 27.46 -1.61 17.98
N ASN A 207 27.54 -0.38 17.49
CA ASN A 207 27.33 0.84 18.30
C ASN A 207 26.04 1.57 17.91
N ARG A 208 25.29 1.06 16.94
CA ARG A 208 24.01 1.64 16.53
C ARG A 208 22.96 1.30 17.58
N THR A 209 22.50 2.33 18.29
CA THR A 209 21.43 2.21 19.30
C THR A 209 20.04 2.30 18.68
N THR A 210 19.92 2.90 17.50
CA THR A 210 18.65 3.04 16.79
C THR A 210 18.32 1.77 16.01
N VAL A 211 17.03 1.41 16.01
CA VAL A 211 16.43 0.37 15.18
C VAL A 211 15.57 1.07 14.13
N TYR A 212 15.67 0.65 12.88
CA TYR A 212 14.98 1.29 11.77
C TYR A 212 13.88 0.40 11.20
N TYR A 213 12.67 0.94 11.23
CA TYR A 213 11.47 0.39 10.64
C TYR A 213 11.07 1.21 9.40
N GLY A 214 10.30 0.63 8.49
CA GLY A 214 9.74 1.35 7.35
C GLY A 214 8.45 0.72 6.83
N HIS A 215 7.54 1.59 6.41
CA HIS A 215 6.40 1.27 5.55
C HIS A 215 6.10 2.49 4.65
N THR A 216 5.32 2.27 3.61
CA THR A 216 4.88 3.28 2.64
C THR A 216 3.84 4.26 3.23
N ASP A 217 3.30 5.19 2.44
CA ASP A 217 2.19 6.06 2.87
C ASP A 217 0.83 5.30 2.95
N PRO A 218 0.13 5.28 4.10
CA PRO A 218 -1.16 4.58 4.29
C PRO A 218 -2.36 5.25 3.62
N PHE A 219 -2.24 6.46 3.07
CA PHE A 219 -3.26 7.06 2.20
C PHE A 219 -3.23 6.51 0.79
N ILE A 220 -2.13 5.87 0.38
CA ILE A 220 -1.91 5.44 -0.99
C ILE A 220 -1.68 3.92 -1.05
N SER A 221 -0.83 3.38 -0.17
CA SER A 221 -0.43 1.97 -0.18
C SER A 221 -1.30 1.09 0.72
N SER A 222 -1.76 -0.04 0.16
CA SER A 222 -2.49 -1.08 0.91
C SER A 222 -1.66 -1.63 2.06
N THR A 223 -0.38 -1.94 1.83
CA THR A 223 0.51 -2.53 2.86
C THR A 223 0.69 -1.58 4.03
N ALA A 224 0.93 -0.29 3.76
CA ALA A 224 1.00 0.70 4.84
C ALA A 224 -0.32 0.87 5.57
N LEU A 225 -1.45 0.90 4.87
CA LEU A 225 -2.77 1.01 5.52
C LEU A 225 -3.03 -0.18 6.44
N SER A 226 -2.87 -1.41 5.94
CA SER A 226 -3.03 -2.64 6.72
C SER A 226 -2.07 -2.70 7.91
N THR A 227 -0.84 -2.22 7.74
CA THR A 227 0.15 -2.17 8.80
C THR A 227 -0.21 -1.15 9.87
N LEU A 228 -0.61 0.06 9.48
CA LEU A 228 -1.09 1.08 10.43
C LEU A 228 -2.29 0.56 11.22
N ILE A 229 -3.25 -0.11 10.57
CA ILE A 229 -4.37 -0.74 11.28
C ILE A 229 -3.86 -1.80 12.27
N ALA A 230 -2.88 -2.62 11.89
CA ALA A 230 -2.27 -3.62 12.77
C ALA A 230 -1.55 -3.00 13.97
N GLU A 231 -0.88 -1.84 13.80
CA GLU A 231 -0.27 -1.07 14.89
C GLU A 231 -1.32 -0.58 15.88
N PHE A 232 -2.46 -0.08 15.40
CA PHE A 232 -3.60 0.26 16.26
C PHE A 232 -4.16 -0.97 16.99
N TYR A 233 -4.27 -2.13 16.33
CA TYR A 233 -4.67 -3.38 16.99
C TYR A 233 -3.70 -3.79 18.09
N ALA A 234 -2.40 -3.72 17.84
CA ALA A 234 -1.36 -4.06 18.80
C ALA A 234 -1.40 -3.11 20.00
N SER A 235 -1.44 -1.80 19.75
CA SER A 235 -1.51 -0.78 20.80
C SER A 235 -2.82 -0.87 21.60
N ALA A 236 -3.96 -1.12 20.94
CA ALA A 236 -5.23 -1.33 21.62
C ALA A 236 -5.21 -2.57 22.50
N ARG A 237 -4.58 -3.68 22.07
CA ARG A 237 -4.42 -4.88 22.89
C ARG A 237 -3.55 -4.65 24.12
N GLU A 238 -2.44 -3.95 23.95
CA GLU A 238 -1.54 -3.61 25.06
C GLU A 238 -2.25 -2.77 26.13
N ASN A 239 -3.13 -1.87 25.70
CA ASN A 239 -3.90 -0.99 26.60
C ASN A 239 -5.27 -1.58 27.00
N SER A 240 -5.60 -2.82 26.62
CA SER A 240 -6.90 -3.42 26.90
C SER A 240 -6.82 -4.51 27.97
N ASP A 241 -7.71 -4.43 28.95
CA ASP A 241 -7.96 -5.51 29.91
C ASP A 241 -8.90 -6.60 29.35
N ASP A 242 -9.40 -6.47 28.11
CA ASP A 242 -10.31 -7.44 27.50
C ASP A 242 -9.55 -8.52 26.70
N PRO A 243 -9.44 -9.76 27.21
CA PRO A 243 -8.80 -10.85 26.50
C PRO A 243 -9.58 -11.29 25.24
N ASN A 244 -10.80 -10.78 25.02
CA ASN A 244 -11.62 -11.05 23.85
C ASN A 244 -11.62 -9.90 22.84
N PHE A 245 -10.74 -8.91 22.98
CA PHE A 245 -10.60 -7.85 22.00
C PHE A 245 -10.22 -8.42 20.62
N ARG A 246 -11.19 -8.42 19.70
CA ARG A 246 -11.03 -8.93 18.33
C ARG A 246 -11.21 -7.87 17.27
N ARG A 247 -11.90 -6.77 17.59
CA ARG A 247 -12.31 -5.76 16.63
C ARG A 247 -11.99 -4.37 17.11
N LEU A 248 -11.22 -3.64 16.31
CA LEU A 248 -10.90 -2.24 16.53
C LEU A 248 -12.14 -1.37 16.31
N THR A 249 -12.37 -0.44 17.22
CA THR A 249 -13.50 0.50 17.21
C THR A 249 -13.02 1.95 17.25
N LEU A 250 -13.92 2.90 16.98
CA LEU A 250 -13.62 4.32 17.11
C LEU A 250 -13.19 4.72 18.52
N GLU A 251 -13.64 4.02 19.57
CA GLU A 251 -13.22 4.31 20.94
C GLU A 251 -11.72 4.07 21.10
N GLN A 252 -11.23 2.89 20.68
CA GLN A 252 -9.79 2.58 20.77
C GLN A 252 -8.94 3.47 19.86
N VAL A 253 -9.39 3.77 18.64
CA VAL A 253 -8.60 4.61 17.72
C VAL A 253 -8.44 6.05 18.24
N ASN A 254 -9.44 6.55 18.98
CA ASN A 254 -9.40 7.88 19.58
C ASN A 254 -8.80 7.91 20.99
N ASP A 255 -8.46 6.75 21.55
CA ASP A 255 -7.84 6.66 22.87
C ASP A 255 -6.41 7.25 22.83
N PRO A 256 -6.09 8.25 23.67
CA PRO A 256 -4.76 8.87 23.70
C PRO A 256 -3.61 7.90 23.98
N ASP A 257 -3.84 6.87 24.79
CA ASP A 257 -2.84 5.87 25.16
C ASP A 257 -2.59 4.92 24.00
N VAL A 258 -3.66 4.53 23.28
CA VAL A 258 -3.54 3.76 22.04
C VAL A 258 -2.78 4.55 20.97
N GLN A 259 -3.13 5.82 20.77
CA GLN A 259 -2.41 6.69 19.84
C GLN A 259 -0.95 6.92 20.26
N GLN A 260 -0.65 6.93 21.57
CA GLN A 260 0.71 7.01 22.05
C GLN A 260 1.51 5.74 21.75
N GLY A 261 0.90 4.56 21.90
CA GLY A 261 1.54 3.31 21.49
C GLY A 261 1.85 3.28 19.99
N VAL A 262 0.93 3.75 19.15
CA VAL A 262 1.20 3.88 17.69
C VAL A 262 2.29 4.91 17.41
N ARG A 263 2.30 6.08 18.10
CA ARG A 263 3.41 7.05 18.01
C ARG A 263 4.76 6.42 18.33
N ASN A 264 4.83 5.59 19.37
CA ASN A 264 6.07 4.92 19.74
C ASN A 264 6.57 3.95 18.64
N ILE A 265 5.66 3.36 17.83
CA ILE A 265 6.01 2.55 16.67
C ILE A 265 6.41 3.42 15.47
N GLU A 266 5.70 4.51 15.24
CA GLU A 266 5.89 5.40 14.09
C GLU A 266 7.15 6.29 14.19
N GLU A 267 7.57 6.71 15.39
CA GLU A 267 8.79 7.52 15.62
C GLU A 267 10.08 6.87 15.08
N LEU A 268 10.02 5.57 14.84
CA LEU A 268 11.11 4.68 14.46
C LEU A 268 11.32 4.61 12.96
N ILE A 269 10.33 5.09 12.24
CA ILE A 269 10.33 5.03 10.80
C ILE A 269 11.48 5.90 10.31
N ARG A 270 12.35 5.26 9.55
CA ARG A 270 13.49 5.93 8.93
C ARG A 270 13.02 6.74 7.72
N HIS A 271 12.12 6.16 6.94
CA HIS A 271 11.59 6.73 5.71
C HIS A 271 10.14 6.31 5.52
N TYR A 272 9.26 7.29 5.32
CA TYR A 272 7.96 7.07 4.67
C TYR A 272 8.20 7.19 3.18
N SER A 273 8.34 6.07 2.49
CA SER A 273 8.47 6.11 1.04
C SER A 273 7.10 6.21 0.39
N SER A 274 6.98 7.03 -0.65
CA SER A 274 5.80 7.05 -1.50
C SER A 274 5.77 5.91 -2.52
N ARG A 275 6.89 5.17 -2.71
CA ARG A 275 7.03 4.13 -3.74
C ARG A 275 7.79 2.90 -3.24
N THR A 276 7.24 1.71 -3.47
CA THR A 276 7.88 0.41 -3.17
C THR A 276 9.25 0.23 -3.85
N THR A 277 9.53 0.94 -4.95
CA THR A 277 10.86 0.96 -5.60
C THR A 277 11.97 1.49 -4.68
N GLU A 278 11.69 2.47 -3.83
CA GLU A 278 12.68 3.01 -2.89
C GLU A 278 12.98 2.00 -1.77
N PHE A 279 12.00 1.19 -1.37
CA PHE A 279 12.23 0.12 -0.40
C PHE A 279 13.18 -0.96 -0.92
N LYS A 280 13.18 -1.26 -2.22
CA LYS A 280 14.17 -2.16 -2.83
C LYS A 280 15.60 -1.63 -2.70
N GLU A 281 15.80 -0.31 -2.81
CA GLU A 281 17.11 0.35 -2.57
C GLU A 281 17.51 0.33 -1.09
N TYR A 282 16.55 0.39 -0.16
CA TYR A 282 16.83 0.35 1.27
C TYR A 282 17.24 -1.05 1.72
N ILE A 283 16.56 -2.07 1.23
CA ILE A 283 16.87 -3.48 1.49
C ILE A 283 18.25 -3.83 0.93
N ALA A 284 18.60 -3.29 -0.24
CA ALA A 284 19.93 -3.45 -0.85
C ALA A 284 21.09 -3.00 0.06
N GLN A 285 20.87 -1.98 0.88
CA GLN A 285 21.88 -1.44 1.79
C GLN A 285 22.09 -2.30 3.04
N GLY A 286 21.23 -3.29 3.26
CA GLY A 286 21.40 -4.32 4.29
C GLY A 286 21.00 -3.91 5.71
N PRO A 287 21.29 -4.77 6.70
CA PRO A 287 20.82 -4.64 8.09
C PRO A 287 21.33 -3.40 8.84
N ASN A 288 22.36 -2.74 8.32
CA ASN A 288 22.87 -1.49 8.90
C ASN A 288 22.06 -0.26 8.45
N TYR A 289 21.24 -0.39 7.41
CA TYR A 289 20.40 0.70 6.90
C TYR A 289 18.96 0.62 7.41
N LEU A 290 18.31 -0.54 7.24
CA LEU A 290 16.91 -0.81 7.62
C LEU A 290 16.85 -2.17 8.32
N ASP A 291 16.14 -2.30 9.45
CA ASP A 291 16.10 -3.54 10.22
C ASP A 291 14.92 -4.44 9.85
N PHE A 292 13.75 -3.84 9.63
CA PHE A 292 12.58 -4.53 9.13
C PHE A 292 11.65 -3.56 8.39
N VAL A 293 10.84 -4.10 7.48
CA VAL A 293 9.94 -3.36 6.61
C VAL A 293 8.63 -4.12 6.41
N ALA A 294 7.53 -3.39 6.38
CA ALA A 294 6.23 -3.97 6.05
C ALA A 294 6.16 -4.26 4.54
N LEU A 295 5.91 -5.52 4.16
CA LEU A 295 5.77 -5.96 2.77
C LEU A 295 4.60 -6.94 2.63
N GLU A 296 4.11 -7.13 1.40
CA GLU A 296 3.39 -8.36 1.07
C GLU A 296 4.38 -9.53 0.96
N GLU A 297 3.92 -10.74 1.30
CA GLU A 297 4.74 -11.95 1.29
C GLU A 297 5.41 -12.24 -0.07
N ASN A 298 4.72 -11.96 -1.18
CA ASN A 298 5.24 -12.15 -2.54
C ASN A 298 6.46 -11.26 -2.83
N ASP A 299 6.49 -10.03 -2.31
CA ASP A 299 7.63 -9.12 -2.50
C ASP A 299 8.88 -9.63 -1.78
N LEU A 300 8.71 -10.15 -0.56
CA LEU A 300 9.79 -10.79 0.20
C LEU A 300 10.35 -12.00 -0.58
N ILE A 301 9.46 -12.84 -1.12
CA ILE A 301 9.84 -13.97 -1.96
C ILE A 301 10.63 -13.49 -3.19
N PHE A 302 10.13 -12.47 -3.89
CA PHE A 302 10.75 -11.92 -5.09
C PHE A 302 12.17 -11.41 -4.81
N ILE A 303 12.36 -10.73 -3.66
CA ILE A 303 13.67 -10.27 -3.17
C ILE A 303 14.60 -11.46 -2.89
N ASN A 304 14.14 -12.46 -2.13
CA ASN A 304 14.96 -13.62 -1.76
C ASN A 304 15.30 -14.53 -2.95
N GLN A 305 14.49 -14.52 -4.02
CA GLN A 305 14.82 -15.17 -5.29
C GLN A 305 15.93 -14.45 -6.07
N GLY A 306 16.36 -13.27 -5.62
CA GLY A 306 17.36 -12.45 -6.30
C GLY A 306 16.84 -11.84 -7.61
N LYS A 307 15.52 -11.68 -7.75
CA LYS A 307 14.89 -11.06 -8.93
C LYS A 307 14.88 -9.54 -8.88
N THR A 308 15.33 -8.94 -7.79
CA THR A 308 15.62 -7.51 -7.70
C THR A 308 17.01 -7.18 -8.23
N ILE A 309 17.22 -5.95 -8.73
CA ILE A 309 18.54 -5.47 -9.19
C ILE A 309 19.61 -5.45 -8.09
N TYR A 310 19.17 -5.55 -6.83
CA TYR A 310 20.01 -5.65 -5.65
C TYR A 310 19.87 -7.03 -5.04
N GLN A 311 20.99 -7.61 -4.59
CA GLN A 311 20.97 -8.81 -3.78
C GLN A 311 21.16 -8.41 -2.32
N PRO A 312 20.21 -8.76 -1.43
CA PRO A 312 20.38 -8.45 -0.03
C PRO A 312 21.59 -9.22 0.55
N PRO A 313 22.36 -8.60 1.46
CA PRO A 313 23.55 -9.24 2.06
C PRO A 313 23.21 -10.38 3.01
N GLU A 314 21.94 -10.54 3.35
CA GLU A 314 21.39 -11.52 4.27
C GLU A 314 19.98 -11.89 3.80
N LYS A 315 19.49 -13.10 4.14
CA LYS A 315 18.12 -13.50 3.80
C LYS A 315 17.10 -12.72 4.65
N LEU A 316 16.04 -12.21 4.02
CA LEU A 316 14.86 -11.71 4.74
C LEU A 316 13.95 -12.88 5.11
N VAL A 317 13.33 -12.82 6.28
CA VAL A 317 12.31 -13.78 6.71
C VAL A 317 11.04 -13.03 7.09
N ALA A 318 9.90 -13.66 6.82
CA ALA A 318 8.59 -13.14 7.18
C ALA A 318 8.37 -13.34 8.68
N LEU A 319 8.32 -12.24 9.44
CA LEU A 319 7.74 -12.22 10.77
C LEU A 319 6.25 -11.95 10.61
N TYR A 320 5.44 -12.93 10.98
CA TYR A 320 3.98 -12.83 11.10
C TYR A 320 3.67 -12.43 12.55
N PRO A 321 3.24 -11.19 12.84
CA PRO A 321 3.08 -10.75 14.23
C PRO A 321 2.13 -11.66 14.99
N LYS A 322 2.51 -12.05 16.22
CA LYS A 322 1.67 -12.92 17.08
C LYS A 322 0.29 -12.33 17.36
N GLU A 323 0.16 -10.99 17.31
CA GLU A 323 -1.11 -10.29 17.44
C GLU A 323 -2.04 -10.52 16.24
N GLY A 324 -1.47 -10.82 15.07
CA GLY A 324 -2.15 -11.11 13.81
C GLY A 324 -1.74 -10.18 12.68
N THR A 325 -2.17 -10.54 11.47
CA THR A 325 -1.99 -9.73 10.25
C THR A 325 -3.23 -9.79 9.34
N PHE A 326 -3.19 -9.06 8.23
CA PHE A 326 -4.23 -9.08 7.21
C PHE A 326 -3.80 -9.92 6.00
N TRP A 327 -4.79 -10.56 5.39
CA TRP A 327 -4.69 -11.01 4.01
C TRP A 327 -4.87 -9.81 3.08
N HIS A 328 -4.03 -9.70 2.06
CA HIS A 328 -4.30 -8.95 0.85
C HIS A 328 -4.83 -9.94 -0.18
N GLU A 329 -6.11 -9.84 -0.47
CA GLU A 329 -6.86 -10.81 -1.27
C GLU A 329 -7.06 -10.42 -2.74
N HIS A 330 -6.47 -9.29 -3.15
CA HIS A 330 -6.47 -8.76 -4.52
C HIS A 330 -7.84 -8.93 -5.21
N PRO A 331 -8.94 -8.40 -4.63
CA PRO A 331 -10.28 -8.74 -5.07
C PRO A 331 -10.63 -8.03 -6.38
N TYR A 332 -11.30 -8.74 -7.28
CA TYR A 332 -11.81 -8.14 -8.51
C TYR A 332 -13.21 -7.56 -8.25
N ALA A 333 -13.32 -6.24 -8.26
CA ALA A 333 -14.55 -5.53 -7.94
C ALA A 333 -15.06 -4.68 -9.12
N ILE A 334 -16.34 -4.84 -9.46
CA ILE A 334 -17.00 -4.08 -10.53
C ILE A 334 -17.82 -2.95 -9.91
N PRO A 335 -17.55 -1.66 -10.21
CA PRO A 335 -18.31 -0.57 -9.63
C PRO A 335 -19.77 -0.56 -10.13
N GLN A 336 -20.68 -0.22 -9.22
CA GLN A 336 -22.10 0.07 -9.45
C GLN A 336 -22.22 1.55 -9.82
N ALA A 337 -21.85 1.87 -11.06
CA ALA A 337 -21.82 3.24 -11.54
C ALA A 337 -22.18 3.36 -13.02
N ASP A 338 -22.68 4.53 -13.41
CA ASP A 338 -23.24 4.80 -14.73
C ASP A 338 -22.23 4.68 -15.90
N TRP A 339 -20.92 4.63 -15.60
CA TRP A 339 -19.88 4.45 -16.61
C TRP A 339 -19.57 2.98 -16.93
N VAL A 340 -20.17 2.02 -16.23
CA VAL A 340 -20.02 0.58 -16.50
C VAL A 340 -21.32 0.02 -17.04
N THR A 341 -21.33 -0.43 -18.29
CA THR A 341 -22.53 -1.03 -18.91
C THR A 341 -22.76 -2.45 -18.41
N ASP A 342 -23.96 -2.99 -18.68
CA ASP A 342 -24.28 -4.39 -18.33
C ASP A 342 -23.43 -5.38 -19.13
N GLU A 343 -23.09 -5.06 -20.38
CA GLU A 343 -22.18 -5.87 -21.21
C GLU A 343 -20.77 -5.88 -20.64
N GLN A 344 -20.25 -4.71 -20.20
CA GLN A 344 -18.95 -4.61 -19.55
C GLN A 344 -18.91 -5.36 -18.21
N ARG A 345 -20.01 -5.30 -17.44
CA ARG A 345 -20.15 -6.05 -16.18
C ARG A 345 -20.14 -7.55 -16.42
N ALA A 346 -20.83 -8.04 -17.46
CA ALA A 346 -20.78 -9.45 -17.85
C ALA A 346 -19.38 -9.87 -18.31
N ALA A 347 -18.73 -9.06 -19.14
CA ALA A 347 -17.36 -9.31 -19.61
C ALA A 347 -16.33 -9.34 -18.46
N ALA A 348 -16.44 -8.42 -17.50
CA ALA A 348 -15.60 -8.37 -16.31
C ALA A 348 -15.74 -9.63 -15.44
N LYS A 349 -16.95 -10.22 -15.36
CA LYS A 349 -17.17 -11.49 -14.65
C LYS A 349 -16.47 -12.66 -15.35
N VAL A 350 -16.52 -12.73 -16.70
CA VAL A 350 -15.79 -13.75 -17.47
C VAL A 350 -14.28 -13.61 -17.25
N PHE A 351 -13.73 -12.39 -17.29
CA PHE A 351 -12.32 -12.19 -17.00
C PHE A 351 -11.95 -12.60 -15.56
N THR A 352 -12.81 -12.30 -14.59
CA THR A 352 -12.63 -12.74 -13.19
C THR A 352 -12.58 -14.27 -13.07
N GLU A 353 -13.47 -14.98 -13.77
CA GLU A 353 -13.46 -16.45 -13.81
C GLU A 353 -12.18 -17.01 -14.43
N TYR A 354 -11.71 -16.41 -15.52
CA TYR A 354 -10.44 -16.77 -16.15
C TYR A 354 -9.25 -16.63 -15.19
N ILE A 355 -9.14 -15.50 -14.49
CA ILE A 355 -8.05 -15.28 -13.52
C ILE A 355 -8.09 -16.28 -12.36
N ARG A 356 -9.30 -16.72 -11.96
CA ARG A 356 -9.48 -17.75 -10.92
C ARG A 356 -9.36 -19.18 -11.44
N GLY A 357 -9.18 -19.37 -12.75
CA GLY A 357 -8.96 -20.67 -13.38
C GLY A 357 -7.66 -21.33 -12.95
N GLU A 358 -7.60 -22.66 -13.03
CA GLU A 358 -6.46 -23.46 -12.52
C GLU A 358 -5.13 -23.06 -13.18
N GLU A 359 -5.11 -22.83 -14.49
CA GLU A 359 -3.89 -22.41 -15.22
C GLU A 359 -3.35 -21.07 -14.69
N VAL A 360 -4.21 -20.06 -14.59
CA VAL A 360 -3.79 -18.73 -14.12
C VAL A 360 -3.41 -18.80 -12.64
N GLN A 361 -4.11 -19.58 -11.82
CA GLN A 361 -3.80 -19.72 -10.40
C GLN A 361 -2.48 -20.45 -10.13
N GLN A 362 -2.05 -21.34 -11.02
CA GLN A 362 -0.69 -21.89 -10.98
C GLN A 362 0.36 -20.78 -11.23
N LYS A 363 0.06 -19.81 -12.10
CA LYS A 363 0.94 -18.65 -12.36
C LYS A 363 0.92 -17.60 -11.26
N VAL A 364 -0.24 -17.37 -10.64
CA VAL A 364 -0.36 -16.60 -9.40
C VAL A 364 0.55 -17.19 -8.32
N LEU A 365 0.56 -18.52 -8.17
CA LEU A 365 1.49 -19.22 -7.28
C LEU A 365 2.96 -19.02 -7.68
N GLU A 366 3.32 -19.21 -8.95
CA GLU A 366 4.68 -18.99 -9.44
C GLU A 366 5.18 -17.55 -9.22
N SER A 367 4.28 -16.57 -9.18
CA SER A 367 4.55 -15.15 -8.86
C SER A 367 4.73 -14.87 -7.37
N GLY A 368 4.56 -15.86 -6.48
CA GLY A 368 4.75 -15.70 -5.04
C GLY A 368 3.49 -15.39 -4.25
N PHE A 369 2.32 -15.38 -4.89
CA PHE A 369 1.04 -15.29 -4.19
C PHE A 369 0.53 -16.69 -3.81
N ARG A 370 -0.36 -16.77 -2.84
CA ARG A 370 -1.09 -18.00 -2.53
C ARG A 370 -2.36 -18.06 -3.42
N PRO A 371 -2.65 -19.22 -4.02
CA PRO A 371 -3.79 -19.37 -4.93
C PRO A 371 -5.12 -19.33 -4.18
N VAL A 372 -6.15 -18.77 -4.82
CA VAL A 372 -7.55 -18.81 -4.33
C VAL A 372 -8.30 -20.04 -4.83
N ASN A 373 -7.78 -20.72 -5.85
CA ASN A 373 -8.39 -21.92 -6.40
C ASN A 373 -7.90 -23.16 -5.62
N PRO A 374 -8.80 -23.90 -4.95
CA PRO A 374 -8.42 -25.03 -4.09
C PRO A 374 -7.83 -26.22 -4.86
N SER A 375 -7.97 -26.28 -6.19
CA SER A 375 -7.30 -27.29 -7.03
C SER A 375 -5.79 -27.04 -7.15
N VAL A 376 -5.33 -25.80 -6.92
CA VAL A 376 -3.90 -25.45 -6.93
C VAL A 376 -3.39 -25.50 -5.50
N SER A 377 -2.60 -26.53 -5.19
CA SER A 377 -1.99 -26.68 -3.86
C SER A 377 -0.88 -25.64 -3.64
N VAL A 378 -0.82 -25.04 -2.45
CA VAL A 378 0.31 -24.19 -2.05
C VAL A 378 1.60 -25.00 -2.11
N GLY A 379 2.62 -24.44 -2.75
CA GLY A 379 3.94 -25.03 -2.91
C GLY A 379 5.00 -23.97 -3.15
N TYR A 380 6.16 -24.36 -3.69
CA TYR A 380 7.20 -23.39 -4.09
C TYR A 380 6.59 -22.33 -5.03
N PRO A 381 6.86 -21.03 -4.81
CA PRO A 381 7.89 -20.45 -3.95
C PRO A 381 7.51 -20.19 -2.48
N ILE A 382 6.28 -20.43 -2.05
CA ILE A 382 5.86 -20.28 -0.65
C ILE A 382 6.58 -21.35 0.19
N SER A 383 7.73 -21.00 0.78
CA SER A 383 8.61 -21.98 1.44
C SER A 383 9.60 -21.33 2.41
N PRO A 384 10.06 -22.06 3.45
CA PRO A 384 11.06 -21.54 4.40
C PRO A 384 12.41 -21.21 3.75
N GLU A 385 12.72 -21.83 2.61
CA GLU A 385 13.90 -21.52 1.79
C GLU A 385 13.91 -20.05 1.38
N LEU A 386 12.75 -19.52 0.99
CA LEU A 386 12.57 -18.12 0.61
C LEU A 386 12.06 -17.24 1.77
N GLY A 387 12.22 -17.71 3.01
CA GLY A 387 11.92 -16.93 4.21
C GLY A 387 10.45 -16.88 4.60
N VAL A 388 9.61 -17.76 4.05
CA VAL A 388 8.15 -17.75 4.25
C VAL A 388 7.67 -19.05 4.90
N ASP A 389 6.67 -18.99 5.78
CA ASP A 389 6.04 -20.20 6.35
C ASP A 389 4.70 -20.50 5.65
N PRO A 390 4.57 -21.63 4.92
CA PRO A 390 3.32 -22.02 4.28
C PRO A 390 2.13 -22.16 5.23
N ASN A 391 2.35 -22.35 6.53
CA ASN A 391 1.29 -22.54 7.52
C ASN A 391 0.86 -21.23 8.22
N GLN A 392 1.51 -20.11 7.90
CA GLN A 392 1.17 -18.78 8.41
C GLN A 392 0.33 -17.98 7.38
N PRO A 393 -0.36 -16.90 7.81
CA PRO A 393 -0.60 -16.50 9.21
C PRO A 393 -1.60 -17.42 9.91
N THR A 394 -1.33 -17.71 11.19
CA THR A 394 -2.24 -18.45 12.08
C THR A 394 -3.25 -17.56 12.80
N THR A 395 -2.94 -16.25 12.91
CA THR A 395 -3.82 -15.23 13.48
C THR A 395 -4.10 -14.17 12.42
N VAL A 396 -5.38 -14.04 12.02
CA VAL A 396 -5.84 -13.04 11.06
C VAL A 396 -6.64 -11.98 11.80
N LEU A 397 -6.32 -10.71 11.58
CA LEU A 397 -7.03 -9.59 12.18
C LEU A 397 -8.39 -9.39 11.50
N GLU A 398 -9.41 -9.03 12.30
CA GLU A 398 -10.72 -8.68 11.75
C GLU A 398 -10.64 -7.31 11.05
N VAL A 399 -11.23 -7.21 9.87
CA VAL A 399 -11.34 -5.94 9.13
C VAL A 399 -12.23 -4.97 9.92
N PRO A 400 -11.73 -3.78 10.33
CA PRO A 400 -12.54 -2.80 11.04
C PRO A 400 -13.67 -2.24 10.16
N ASP A 401 -14.66 -1.61 10.80
CA ASP A 401 -15.68 -0.88 10.05
C ASP A 401 -15.03 0.26 9.21
N PRO A 402 -15.59 0.63 8.04
CA PRO A 402 -14.98 1.63 7.17
C PRO A 402 -14.76 3.00 7.84
N GLU A 403 -15.64 3.38 8.78
CA GLU A 403 -15.47 4.59 9.59
C GLU A 403 -14.25 4.51 10.52
N VAL A 404 -13.94 3.32 11.04
CA VAL A 404 -12.77 3.07 11.88
C VAL A 404 -11.51 3.12 11.01
N VAL A 405 -11.52 2.50 9.82
CA VAL A 405 -10.40 2.58 8.86
C VAL A 405 -10.12 4.02 8.45
N ALA A 406 -11.17 4.80 8.13
CA ALA A 406 -11.03 6.22 7.80
C ALA A 406 -10.47 7.04 8.97
N GLN A 407 -10.88 6.72 10.21
CA GLN A 407 -10.34 7.36 11.41
C GLN A 407 -8.88 6.97 11.67
N VAL A 408 -8.48 5.73 11.39
CA VAL A 408 -7.07 5.28 11.45
C VAL A 408 -6.22 6.08 10.47
N GLN A 409 -6.63 6.19 9.19
CA GLN A 409 -5.94 7.03 8.20
C GLN A 409 -5.85 8.49 8.65
N SER A 410 -6.97 9.03 9.14
CA SER A 410 -7.01 10.41 9.66
C SER A 410 -6.12 10.60 10.87
N SER A 411 -5.91 9.55 11.67
CA SER A 411 -5.05 9.59 12.86
C SER A 411 -3.57 9.58 12.50
N TRP A 412 -3.19 9.06 11.31
CA TRP A 412 -1.81 8.98 10.85
C TRP A 412 -1.09 10.33 10.91
N GLN A 413 -1.76 11.44 10.57
CA GLN A 413 -1.16 12.78 10.65
C GLN A 413 -0.72 13.19 12.07
N PHE A 414 -1.28 12.57 13.11
CA PHE A 414 -0.96 12.84 14.51
C PHE A 414 0.00 11.83 15.12
N VAL A 415 0.11 10.64 14.53
CA VAL A 415 0.97 9.56 15.04
C VAL A 415 2.27 9.41 14.27
N LYS A 416 2.31 9.85 12.99
CA LYS A 416 3.52 9.80 12.18
C LYS A 416 4.64 10.64 12.79
N LYS A 417 5.88 10.20 12.55
CA LYS A 417 7.08 10.89 13.00
C LYS A 417 7.09 12.35 12.54
N GLN A 418 7.07 13.25 13.52
CA GLN A 418 7.21 14.67 13.28
C GLN A 418 8.65 14.98 12.89
N ALA A 419 8.81 15.85 11.88
CA ALA A 419 10.13 16.28 11.43
C ALA A 419 10.38 17.75 11.80
N ASP A 420 11.58 18.01 12.34
CA ASP A 420 12.18 19.33 12.36
C ASP A 420 13.01 19.49 11.09
N VAL A 421 12.55 20.30 10.15
CA VAL A 421 13.20 20.52 8.85
C VAL A 421 13.93 21.85 8.86
N LEU A 422 15.20 21.85 8.47
CA LEU A 422 15.98 23.06 8.27
C LEU A 422 16.26 23.24 6.77
N LEU A 423 15.57 24.20 6.14
CA LEU A 423 15.86 24.58 4.76
C LEU A 423 17.13 25.43 4.74
N VAL A 424 18.15 24.99 4.02
CA VAL A 424 19.43 25.73 3.89
C VAL A 424 19.56 26.23 2.46
N ILE A 425 19.46 27.55 2.25
CA ILE A 425 19.43 28.18 0.93
C ILE A 425 20.65 29.08 0.72
N ASP A 426 21.40 28.81 -0.35
CA ASP A 426 22.50 29.68 -0.81
C ASP A 426 21.91 30.98 -1.40
N THR A 427 22.38 32.12 -0.92
CA THR A 427 22.03 33.47 -1.39
C THR A 427 23.25 34.21 -1.95
N SER A 428 24.34 33.51 -2.22
CA SER A 428 25.57 34.05 -2.80
C SER A 428 25.33 34.65 -4.20
N GLY A 429 26.29 35.46 -4.66
CA GLY A 429 26.20 36.11 -5.97
C GLY A 429 25.95 35.16 -7.14
N SER A 430 26.37 33.89 -7.05
CA SER A 430 26.13 32.86 -8.08
C SER A 430 24.67 32.39 -8.18
N MET A 431 23.84 32.72 -7.19
CA MET A 431 22.42 32.38 -7.13
C MET A 431 21.51 33.47 -7.72
N GLN A 432 22.06 34.62 -8.09
CA GLN A 432 21.26 35.72 -8.68
C GLN A 432 20.55 35.30 -9.98
N GLY A 433 19.44 35.98 -10.26
CA GLY A 433 18.60 35.71 -11.43
C GLY A 433 17.71 34.49 -11.23
N ASP A 434 17.52 33.69 -12.27
CA ASP A 434 16.52 32.62 -12.29
C ASP A 434 16.76 31.53 -11.24
N LYS A 435 18.01 31.32 -10.80
CA LYS A 435 18.36 30.28 -9.83
C LYS A 435 17.72 30.50 -8.46
N ILE A 436 17.76 31.73 -7.94
CA ILE A 436 17.14 32.02 -6.64
C ILE A 436 15.61 31.98 -6.74
N GLU A 437 15.03 32.35 -7.87
CA GLU A 437 13.59 32.23 -8.10
C GLU A 437 13.15 30.75 -8.20
N GLN A 438 13.92 29.90 -8.89
CA GLN A 438 13.71 28.46 -8.89
C GLN A 438 13.83 27.84 -7.48
N ALA A 439 14.84 28.24 -6.72
CA ALA A 439 15.00 27.79 -5.33
C ALA A 439 13.81 28.18 -4.45
N LYS A 440 13.26 29.40 -4.60
CA LYS A 440 12.04 29.83 -3.89
C LYS A 440 10.82 29.02 -4.32
N THR A 441 10.62 28.79 -5.62
CA THR A 441 9.51 27.98 -6.12
C THR A 441 9.60 26.56 -5.57
N ALA A 442 10.77 25.93 -5.63
CA ALA A 442 10.99 24.60 -5.06
C ALA A 442 10.75 24.56 -3.55
N ALA A 443 11.21 25.57 -2.82
CA ALA A 443 10.96 25.68 -1.38
C ALA A 443 9.46 25.82 -1.06
N ASN A 444 8.71 26.64 -1.82
CA ASN A 444 7.26 26.76 -1.62
C ASN A 444 6.52 25.46 -1.92
N VAL A 445 6.84 24.79 -3.05
CA VAL A 445 6.25 23.48 -3.38
C VAL A 445 6.52 22.46 -2.27
N PHE A 446 7.74 22.45 -1.74
CA PHE A 446 8.11 21.59 -0.62
C PHE A 446 7.32 21.91 0.66
N LEU A 447 7.14 23.19 0.99
CA LEU A 447 6.39 23.63 2.17
C LEU A 447 4.89 23.34 2.05
N ASP A 448 4.30 23.55 0.87
CA ASP A 448 2.89 23.28 0.61
C ASP A 448 2.56 21.77 0.71
N GLY A 449 3.53 20.91 0.41
CA GLY A 449 3.42 19.46 0.60
C GLY A 449 3.72 18.98 2.02
N MET A 450 4.16 19.87 2.93
CA MET A 450 4.57 19.48 4.27
C MET A 450 3.39 19.38 5.25
N PRO A 451 3.34 18.33 6.10
CA PRO A 451 2.35 18.24 7.17
C PRO A 451 2.44 19.44 8.13
N PRO A 452 1.31 20.00 8.57
CA PRO A 452 1.30 21.20 9.41
C PRO A 452 1.91 20.99 10.80
N GLN A 453 2.11 19.74 11.23
CA GLN A 453 2.74 19.38 12.49
C GLN A 453 4.27 19.41 12.43
N ASN A 454 4.87 19.43 11.23
CA ASN A 454 6.32 19.54 11.09
C ASN A 454 6.75 20.98 11.36
N ARG A 455 7.90 21.13 12.02
CA ARG A 455 8.48 22.46 12.27
C ARG A 455 9.50 22.74 11.18
N VAL A 456 9.46 23.94 10.61
CA VAL A 456 10.43 24.37 9.61
C VAL A 456 11.21 25.58 10.09
N GLY A 457 12.52 25.48 9.99
CA GLY A 457 13.46 26.58 10.12
C GLY A 457 14.08 26.90 8.76
N LEU A 458 14.54 28.13 8.59
CA LEU A 458 15.22 28.56 7.37
C LEU A 458 16.60 29.09 7.72
N VAL A 459 17.64 28.58 7.07
CA VAL A 459 18.97 29.18 7.07
C VAL A 459 19.24 29.68 5.66
N ILE A 460 19.56 30.96 5.53
CA ILE A 460 20.16 31.47 4.31
C ILE A 460 21.64 31.70 4.54
N PHE A 461 22.46 31.56 3.50
CA PHE A 461 23.88 31.84 3.63
C PHE A 461 24.46 32.43 2.35
N ASP A 462 25.42 33.34 2.52
CA ASP A 462 26.35 33.75 1.47
C ASP A 462 27.79 33.59 1.96
N SER A 463 28.31 34.60 2.66
CA SER A 463 29.59 34.60 3.38
C SER A 463 29.41 34.22 4.86
N GLN A 464 28.20 34.41 5.42
CA GLN A 464 27.85 34.03 6.79
C GLN A 464 26.41 33.47 6.82
N PRO A 465 26.12 32.45 7.64
CA PRO A 465 24.77 31.93 7.79
C PRO A 465 23.90 32.89 8.60
N GLN A 466 22.64 33.05 8.17
CA GLN A 466 21.57 33.72 8.91
C GLN A 466 20.45 32.72 9.16
N VAL A 467 20.14 32.49 10.42
CA VAL A 467 19.09 31.56 10.85
C VAL A 467 17.81 32.34 11.11
N TYR A 468 16.75 31.98 10.40
CA TYR A 468 15.37 32.39 10.63
C TYR A 468 14.68 31.24 11.35
N ASP A 469 14.30 31.52 12.60
CA ASP A 469 13.94 30.52 13.61
C ASP A 469 12.63 29.76 13.30
N PHE A 470 12.51 28.59 13.92
CA PHE A 470 11.30 27.77 13.99
C PHE A 470 10.29 28.49 14.89
N ASN A 471 9.34 29.27 14.35
CA ASN A 471 8.33 29.88 15.23
C ASN A 471 7.49 28.80 15.93
N LEU A 472 7.50 28.88 17.28
CA LEU A 472 6.95 28.00 18.33
C LEU A 472 5.54 27.44 18.10
#